data_AF-A0A9P9XVS9-F1
#
_entry.id   AF-A0A9P9XVS9-F1
#
_cell.length_a   1.000
_cell.length_b   1.000
_cell.length_c   1.000
_cell.angle_alpha   90.00
_cell.angle_beta   90.00
_cell.angle_gamma   90.00
#
_symmetry.space_group_name_H-M   'P 1'
#
loop_
_entity.id
_entity.type
_entity.pdbx_description
1 polymer ?
#
loop_
_entity_poly.entity_id
_entity_poly.type
_entity_poly.pdbx_seq_one_letter_code
_entity_poly.pdbx_strand_id
1 'polypeptide(L)'
;MRHDLEWNSETQTTNLEVSLPLQNQHLGPPSVKLSSKVTSYHTSDPDADLNTKPEIWQNVGREFATQELKSLKRSIVAMALSRVDGHDELYVGGIWALRRSDSLAERHITHVLSMVGFNQSSLKNFKDEPWTHYGRNYEHLVIDIDDVDDTDLLIELPRAVKFIDGGLRAGRAIATKSALGIKTIEEGLEALDVESSSAAKGSEAVPGGVFVHCAAGKSRSVAVVIAYLLWRHPNLFDPNIVGSRNGKLDDAPPSNEPRSRRQTAHETLHAALTHVQRTRPMAEPNDGFMSQLELWWEMGCPVEGDIEQHPLYQRWAYHREVEENVAVGQAPPRLRFEDEVAAGDKTNELGGLSLRSLCQHHFIEPLGWMRSELEKGELNGRLQCPTPRCGAGVGRYDWKGFKCSCGAWVTPAFSLQKGRVDDVVVRSPATTTSDAARKQSLGIRMPPGVREVNL
;
A
#
# COMPACT_ATOMS: atom_id res chain seq x y z
N MET A 1 73.03 -2.40 6.89
CA MET A 1 72.62 -1.04 7.29
C MET A 1 71.17 -0.89 6.85
N ARG A 2 70.20 -1.29 7.70
CA ARG A 2 69.43 -0.41 8.60
C ARG A 2 68.89 0.82 7.86
N HIS A 3 67.58 0.88 7.65
CA HIS A 3 66.76 1.97 8.19
C HIS A 3 65.28 1.58 8.16
N ASP A 4 64.72 1.48 9.35
CA ASP A 4 63.30 1.40 9.70
C ASP A 4 62.60 2.73 9.37
N LEU A 5 61.32 2.67 8.97
CA LEU A 5 60.37 3.78 9.16
C LEU A 5 59.02 3.22 9.59
N GLU A 6 58.71 3.52 10.85
CA GLU A 6 57.51 3.20 11.60
C GLU A 6 56.29 3.98 11.10
N TRP A 7 55.13 3.35 11.25
CA TRP A 7 53.80 3.90 11.01
C TRP A 7 53.28 4.47 12.33
N ASN A 8 53.04 5.78 12.40
CA ASN A 8 52.48 6.43 13.59
C ASN A 8 51.16 7.14 13.25
N SER A 9 50.12 6.77 13.97
CA SER A 9 48.76 7.30 13.88
C SER A 9 48.48 8.22 15.07
N GLU A 10 48.37 9.53 14.83
CA GLU A 10 47.79 10.48 15.79
C GLU A 10 46.91 11.47 15.02
N THR A 11 45.60 11.46 15.30
CA THR A 11 44.68 12.52 14.89
C THR A 11 44.33 13.35 16.12
N GLN A 12 44.84 14.59 16.12
CA GLN A 12 44.55 15.63 17.09
C GLN A 12 43.13 16.18 16.85
N THR A 13 42.29 16.15 17.88
CA THR A 13 41.07 16.95 17.98
C THR A 13 41.40 18.35 18.48
N THR A 14 41.16 19.38 17.65
CA THR A 14 41.24 20.79 18.06
C THR A 14 39.84 21.33 18.36
N ASN A 15 39.71 21.91 19.56
CA ASN A 15 38.57 22.67 20.02
C ASN A 15 38.55 24.06 19.37
N LEU A 16 37.38 24.53 18.95
CA LEU A 16 37.09 25.95 18.77
C LEU A 16 35.65 26.24 19.23
N GLU A 17 35.57 26.92 20.38
CA GLU A 17 34.36 27.51 20.95
C GLU A 17 33.87 28.69 20.12
N VAL A 18 32.55 28.79 19.91
CA VAL A 18 31.85 30.05 19.66
C VAL A 18 30.63 30.11 20.57
N SER A 19 30.58 31.15 21.39
CA SER A 19 29.53 31.45 22.37
C SER A 19 28.35 32.22 21.77
N LEU A 20 27.17 32.05 22.40
CA LEU A 20 26.07 33.02 22.71
C LEU A 20 24.66 32.39 22.51
N PRO A 21 23.59 32.85 23.20
CA PRO A 21 23.40 32.95 24.65
C PRO A 21 22.14 32.20 25.14
N LEU A 22 22.06 32.02 26.46
CA LEU A 22 20.97 31.42 27.23
C LEU A 22 19.63 32.18 27.12
N GLN A 23 18.49 31.46 27.05
CA GLN A 23 17.44 31.55 28.09
C GLN A 23 16.35 30.46 27.98
N ASN A 24 15.95 29.98 29.16
CA ASN A 24 14.72 29.27 29.56
C ASN A 24 14.64 27.73 29.54
N GLN A 25 14.92 27.23 30.75
CA GLN A 25 14.64 25.91 31.33
C GLN A 25 13.14 25.68 31.53
N HIS A 26 12.63 24.45 31.35
CA HIS A 26 12.21 23.55 32.45
C HIS A 26 11.44 22.29 31.98
N LEU A 27 11.75 21.17 32.67
CA LEU A 27 10.97 19.94 32.93
C LEU A 27 10.97 18.82 31.85
N GLY A 28 11.92 17.90 32.02
CA GLY A 28 11.85 16.53 31.50
C GLY A 28 11.14 15.57 32.49
N PRO A 29 10.66 14.40 32.02
CA PRO A 29 9.85 13.46 32.81
C PRO A 29 10.70 12.59 33.77
N PRO A 30 10.14 12.12 34.91
CA PRO A 30 10.88 11.31 35.87
C PRO A 30 10.92 9.82 35.51
N SER A 31 12.11 9.23 35.67
CA SER A 31 12.39 7.79 35.59
C SER A 31 11.71 7.01 36.70
N VAL A 32 10.92 5.99 36.36
CA VAL A 32 10.32 5.05 37.32
C VAL A 32 11.28 3.87 37.55
N LYS A 33 11.79 3.74 38.78
CA LYS A 33 12.53 2.55 39.25
C LYS A 33 11.53 1.44 39.60
N LEU A 34 11.66 0.27 38.96
CA LEU A 34 10.97 -0.96 39.38
C LEU A 34 11.64 -1.53 40.64
N SER A 35 10.86 -1.70 41.71
CA SER A 35 11.26 -2.46 42.90
C SER A 35 10.65 -3.86 42.82
N SER A 36 11.50 -4.88 42.75
CA SER A 36 11.14 -6.28 42.91
C SER A 36 11.07 -6.63 44.40
N LYS A 37 9.88 -6.89 44.94
CA LYS A 37 9.71 -7.63 46.20
C LYS A 37 9.28 -9.06 45.87
N VAL A 38 10.24 -9.97 45.98
CA VAL A 38 10.00 -11.41 46.12
C VAL A 38 9.66 -11.64 47.58
N THR A 39 8.45 -12.13 47.87
CA THR A 39 8.06 -12.57 49.22
C THR A 39 8.28 -14.08 49.29
N SER A 40 9.21 -14.50 50.15
CA SER A 40 9.44 -15.89 50.49
C SER A 40 8.28 -16.43 51.34
N TYR A 41 7.79 -17.62 51.01
CA TYR A 41 6.87 -18.37 51.87
C TYR A 41 7.68 -19.25 52.82
N HIS A 42 7.55 -18.98 54.12
CA HIS A 42 7.95 -19.91 55.17
C HIS A 42 6.85 -20.95 55.38
N THR A 43 7.22 -22.22 55.36
CA THR A 43 6.38 -23.38 55.69
C THR A 43 6.55 -23.73 57.18
N SER A 44 5.47 -23.75 57.94
CA SER A 44 5.31 -24.53 59.18
C SER A 44 3.88 -24.40 59.72
N ASP A 45 3.03 -25.40 59.48
CA ASP A 45 2.47 -26.34 60.48
C ASP A 45 1.14 -26.97 59.95
N PRO A 46 0.87 -28.27 60.15
CA PRO A 46 -0.33 -28.96 59.70
C PRO A 46 -1.43 -28.95 60.78
N ASP A 47 -2.66 -29.24 60.36
CA ASP A 47 -3.89 -29.36 61.17
C ASP A 47 -4.62 -28.07 61.58
N ALA A 48 -5.46 -27.58 60.67
CA ALA A 48 -6.72 -26.91 61.03
C ALA A 48 -7.79 -27.15 59.95
N ASP A 49 -8.56 -28.18 60.25
CA ASP A 49 -9.96 -28.49 59.95
C ASP A 49 -10.73 -27.79 58.82
N LEU A 50 -11.51 -28.64 58.15
CA LEU A 50 -12.46 -28.35 57.10
C LEU A 50 -13.67 -27.57 57.63
N ASN A 51 -14.28 -26.82 56.72
CA ASN A 51 -15.70 -26.49 56.68
C ASN A 51 -16.14 -25.20 57.41
N THR A 52 -15.96 -24.07 56.73
CA THR A 52 -16.95 -22.97 56.74
C THR A 52 -16.74 -22.08 55.51
N LYS A 53 -17.55 -22.28 54.47
CA LYS A 53 -17.89 -21.19 53.54
C LYS A 53 -18.88 -20.28 54.29
N PRO A 54 -18.82 -18.93 54.15
CA PRO A 54 -19.33 -18.35 52.91
C PRO A 54 -18.77 -16.95 52.51
N GLU A 55 -19.12 -16.51 51.30
CA GLU A 55 -19.16 -15.10 50.86
C GLU A 55 -17.85 -14.32 50.62
N ILE A 56 -17.04 -14.71 49.63
CA ILE A 56 -16.11 -13.77 48.97
C ILE A 56 -16.09 -14.02 47.46
N TRP A 57 -17.23 -13.80 46.78
CA TRP A 57 -17.29 -13.81 45.31
C TRP A 57 -17.99 -12.58 44.71
N GLN A 58 -18.28 -11.54 45.50
CA GLN A 58 -18.95 -10.34 44.98
C GLN A 58 -18.01 -9.19 44.59
N ASN A 59 -16.70 -9.27 44.82
CA ASN A 59 -15.79 -8.13 44.58
C ASN A 59 -14.52 -8.48 43.78
N VAL A 60 -14.60 -9.36 42.78
CA VAL A 60 -13.52 -9.52 41.78
C VAL A 60 -13.82 -8.67 40.54
N GLY A 61 -14.10 -7.40 40.76
CA GLY A 61 -14.20 -6.39 39.71
C GLY A 61 -13.16 -5.32 39.96
N ARG A 62 -11.91 -5.52 39.55
CA ARG A 62 -10.99 -4.38 39.41
C ARG A 62 -11.52 -3.53 38.26
N GLU A 63 -12.06 -2.36 38.57
CA GLU A 63 -12.27 -1.32 37.57
C GLU A 63 -10.90 -0.93 37.02
N PHE A 64 -10.60 -1.36 35.80
CA PHE A 64 -9.37 -0.98 35.13
C PHE A 64 -9.39 0.53 34.86
N ALA A 65 -8.28 1.21 35.17
CA ALA A 65 -8.12 2.59 34.71
C ALA A 65 -8.27 2.62 33.18
N THR A 66 -8.83 3.70 32.64
CA THR A 66 -9.14 3.81 31.19
C THR A 66 -7.92 3.52 30.30
N GLN A 67 -6.71 3.80 30.78
CA GLN A 67 -5.45 3.51 30.11
C GLN A 67 -5.04 2.02 30.19
N GLU A 68 -5.25 1.37 31.32
CA GLU A 68 -4.99 -0.08 31.49
C GLU A 68 -5.96 -0.90 30.64
N LEU A 69 -7.24 -0.52 30.61
CA LEU A 69 -8.25 -1.14 29.76
C LEU A 69 -7.91 -0.97 28.27
N LYS A 70 -7.44 0.22 27.86
CA LYS A 70 -6.95 0.47 26.49
C LYS A 70 -5.73 -0.38 26.15
N SER A 71 -4.79 -0.51 27.07
CA SER A 71 -3.59 -1.34 26.90
C SER A 71 -3.95 -2.83 26.77
N LEU A 72 -4.82 -3.32 27.65
CA LEU A 72 -5.31 -4.70 27.62
C LEU A 72 -6.07 -5.01 26.33
N LYS A 73 -6.96 -4.11 25.90
CA LYS A 73 -7.66 -4.22 24.60
C LYS A 73 -6.67 -4.27 23.44
N ARG A 74 -5.67 -3.38 23.40
CA ARG A 74 -4.62 -3.38 22.38
C ARG A 74 -3.83 -4.69 22.38
N SER A 75 -3.49 -5.22 23.54
CA SER A 75 -2.78 -6.50 23.66
C SER A 75 -3.64 -7.68 23.21
N ILE A 76 -4.91 -7.76 23.64
CA ILE A 76 -5.83 -8.82 23.20
C ILE A 76 -5.96 -8.81 21.69
N VAL A 77 -6.14 -7.63 21.09
CA VAL A 77 -6.31 -7.50 19.65
C VAL A 77 -4.97 -7.76 18.92
N ALA A 78 -3.83 -7.24 19.38
CA ALA A 78 -2.51 -7.54 18.80
C ALA A 78 -2.17 -9.04 18.82
N MET A 79 -2.66 -9.77 19.82
CA MET A 79 -2.55 -11.22 19.94
C MET A 79 -3.63 -11.97 19.13
N ALA A 80 -4.71 -11.30 18.73
CA ALA A 80 -5.85 -11.92 18.06
C ALA A 80 -5.59 -12.15 16.58
N LEU A 81 -5.93 -13.36 16.15
CA LEU A 81 -5.99 -13.78 14.76
C LEU A 81 -7.45 -13.62 14.31
N SER A 82 -7.69 -12.72 13.37
CA SER A 82 -9.04 -12.28 12.98
C SER A 82 -9.34 -12.79 11.58
N ARG A 83 -10.45 -13.54 11.40
CA ARG A 83 -10.90 -13.97 10.07
C ARG A 83 -11.43 -12.77 9.32
N VAL A 84 -11.05 -12.59 8.06
CA VAL A 84 -11.63 -11.56 7.19
C VAL A 84 -13.04 -12.00 6.79
N ASP A 85 -14.00 -11.08 6.80
CA ASP A 85 -15.37 -11.38 6.37
C ASP A 85 -15.38 -11.86 4.92
N GLY A 86 -16.08 -12.97 4.64
CA GLY A 86 -16.13 -13.57 3.30
C GLY A 86 -16.10 -15.09 3.30
N HIS A 87 -16.04 -15.67 2.10
CA HIS A 87 -16.00 -17.12 1.87
C HIS A 87 -14.59 -17.71 1.97
N ASP A 88 -13.57 -16.87 1.94
CA ASP A 88 -12.18 -17.31 1.96
C ASP A 88 -11.70 -17.50 3.42
N GLU A 89 -10.90 -18.54 3.66
CA GLU A 89 -10.23 -18.78 4.94
C GLU A 89 -8.98 -17.89 5.09
N LEU A 90 -9.21 -16.57 4.99
CA LEU A 90 -8.20 -15.53 5.08
C LEU A 90 -8.21 -14.90 6.47
N TYR A 91 -7.04 -14.80 7.08
CA TYR A 91 -6.85 -14.31 8.45
C TYR A 91 -5.83 -13.19 8.50
N VAL A 92 -6.06 -12.21 9.37
CA VAL A 92 -5.16 -11.07 9.59
C VAL A 92 -4.86 -10.86 11.08
N GLY A 93 -3.62 -10.50 11.41
CA GLY A 93 -3.19 -10.31 12.80
C GLY A 93 -1.81 -9.70 12.96
N GLY A 94 -1.35 -9.63 14.22
CA GLY A 94 0.02 -9.23 14.57
C GLY A 94 0.93 -10.45 14.76
N ILE A 95 2.24 -10.20 14.88
CA ILE A 95 3.26 -11.24 15.03
C ILE A 95 3.03 -12.13 16.23
N TRP A 96 2.42 -11.59 17.29
CA TRP A 96 2.12 -12.34 18.50
C TRP A 96 1.11 -13.49 18.28
N ALA A 97 0.28 -13.42 17.24
CA ALA A 97 -0.63 -14.51 16.89
C ALA A 97 0.13 -15.78 16.48
N LEU A 98 1.34 -15.67 15.94
CA LEU A 98 2.18 -16.81 15.60
C LEU A 98 2.55 -17.67 16.82
N ARG A 99 2.59 -17.07 18.03
CA ARG A 99 2.89 -17.81 19.26
C ARG A 99 1.75 -18.75 19.68
N ARG A 100 0.56 -18.63 19.08
CA ARG A 100 -0.62 -19.46 19.34
C ARG A 100 -0.69 -20.58 18.32
N SER A 101 0.25 -21.51 18.38
CA SER A 101 0.30 -22.67 17.47
C SER A 101 -1.01 -23.47 17.47
N ASP A 102 -1.64 -23.63 18.63
CA ASP A 102 -2.94 -24.30 18.74
C ASP A 102 -4.04 -23.57 17.94
N SER A 103 -4.10 -22.23 18.04
CA SER A 103 -5.08 -21.43 17.28
C SER A 103 -4.84 -21.42 15.77
N LEU A 104 -3.58 -21.55 15.33
CA LEU A 104 -3.25 -21.71 13.91
C LEU A 104 -3.71 -23.08 13.40
N ALA A 105 -3.47 -24.13 14.19
CA ALA A 105 -3.87 -25.50 13.87
C ALA A 105 -5.39 -25.69 13.85
N GLU A 106 -6.11 -25.15 14.84
CA GLU A 106 -7.58 -25.20 14.94
C GLU A 106 -8.29 -24.54 13.75
N ARG A 107 -7.62 -23.55 13.12
CA ARG A 107 -8.14 -22.84 11.93
C ARG A 107 -7.57 -23.39 10.64
N HIS A 108 -6.84 -24.50 10.72
CA HIS A 108 -6.22 -25.17 9.58
C HIS A 108 -5.37 -24.22 8.73
N ILE A 109 -4.63 -23.31 9.37
CA ILE A 109 -3.72 -22.42 8.66
C ILE A 109 -2.62 -23.29 8.02
N THR A 110 -2.38 -23.06 6.73
CA THR A 110 -1.36 -23.77 5.94
C THR A 110 -0.32 -22.83 5.35
N HIS A 111 -0.69 -21.56 5.15
CA HIS A 111 0.20 -20.55 4.58
C HIS A 111 0.29 -19.35 5.53
N VAL A 112 1.50 -18.83 5.70
CA VAL A 112 1.78 -17.65 6.52
C VAL A 112 2.52 -16.61 5.67
N LEU A 113 1.97 -15.40 5.62
CA LEU A 113 2.61 -14.24 4.99
C LEU A 113 3.02 -13.24 6.08
N SER A 114 4.32 -13.02 6.22
CA SER A 114 4.90 -12.05 7.17
C SER A 114 5.32 -10.79 6.43
N MET A 115 4.58 -9.70 6.62
CA MET A 115 4.94 -8.35 6.14
C MET A 115 5.90 -7.64 7.12
N VAL A 116 6.81 -8.39 7.73
CA VAL A 116 7.82 -7.89 8.67
C VAL A 116 8.89 -8.95 8.87
N GLY A 117 10.16 -8.56 8.82
CA GLY A 117 11.29 -9.39 9.22
C GLY A 117 11.31 -9.61 10.73
N PHE A 118 11.60 -10.83 11.15
CA PHE A 118 11.78 -11.15 12.56
C PHE A 118 12.75 -12.31 12.75
N ASN A 119 13.35 -12.38 13.94
CA ASN A 119 14.20 -13.49 14.30
C ASN A 119 13.35 -14.72 14.65
N GLN A 120 13.36 -15.71 13.74
CA GLN A 120 12.57 -16.93 13.87
C GLN A 120 13.01 -17.80 15.07
N SER A 121 14.28 -17.75 15.48
CA SER A 121 14.79 -18.54 16.60
C SER A 121 14.36 -17.98 17.95
N SER A 122 14.15 -16.67 18.05
CA SER A 122 13.73 -16.02 19.30
C SER A 122 12.21 -16.06 19.50
N LEU A 123 11.43 -16.21 18.43
CA LEU A 123 9.98 -16.32 18.51
C LEU A 123 9.56 -17.73 18.96
N LYS A 124 9.11 -17.85 20.21
CA LYS A 124 8.61 -19.12 20.79
C LYS A 124 7.10 -19.12 20.96
N ASN A 125 6.47 -20.28 20.73
CA ASN A 125 5.07 -20.49 21.08
C ASN A 125 4.89 -20.60 22.61
N PHE A 126 3.64 -20.76 23.08
CA PHE A 126 3.34 -20.91 24.51
C PHE A 126 3.80 -22.24 25.13
N LYS A 127 4.28 -23.18 24.30
CA LYS A 127 4.89 -24.45 24.72
C LYS A 127 6.44 -24.38 24.68
N ASP A 128 6.99 -23.16 24.60
CA ASP A 128 8.43 -22.85 24.53
C ASP A 128 9.18 -23.42 23.31
N GLU A 129 8.46 -23.86 22.28
CA GLU A 129 9.00 -24.34 21.03
C GLU A 129 9.30 -23.16 20.08
N PRO A 130 10.46 -23.12 19.40
CA PRO A 130 10.83 -22.02 18.51
C PRO A 130 10.12 -22.09 17.14
N TRP A 131 9.86 -20.94 16.51
CA TRP A 131 9.21 -20.84 15.19
C TRP A 131 9.96 -21.62 14.12
N THR A 132 11.29 -21.71 14.22
CA THR A 132 12.11 -22.55 13.34
C THR A 132 11.73 -24.03 13.35
N HIS A 133 10.98 -24.51 14.34
CA HIS A 133 10.49 -25.88 14.44
C HIS A 133 9.03 -25.99 13.98
N TYR A 134 8.06 -25.44 14.72
CA TYR A 134 6.64 -25.55 14.35
C TYR A 134 6.26 -24.75 13.09
N GLY A 135 7.04 -23.72 12.75
CA GLY A 135 6.86 -22.91 11.53
C GLY A 135 7.08 -23.70 10.24
N ARG A 136 7.81 -24.83 10.29
CA ARG A 136 8.08 -25.70 9.13
C ARG A 136 6.83 -26.37 8.56
N ASN A 137 5.76 -26.41 9.34
CA ASN A 137 4.48 -26.98 8.93
C ASN A 137 3.66 -26.02 8.05
N TYR A 138 4.15 -24.79 7.82
CA TYR A 138 3.48 -23.79 7.00
C TYR A 138 4.35 -23.44 5.79
N GLU A 139 3.70 -23.21 4.66
CA GLU A 139 4.34 -22.45 3.59
C GLU A 139 4.49 -21.01 4.07
N HIS A 140 5.73 -20.51 4.15
CA HIS A 140 6.02 -19.23 4.79
C HIS A 140 6.72 -18.28 3.81
N LEU A 141 6.07 -17.15 3.51
CA LEU A 141 6.65 -16.05 2.76
C LEU A 141 6.91 -14.87 3.69
N VAL A 142 8.12 -14.31 3.64
CA VAL A 142 8.50 -13.10 4.36
C VAL A 142 8.78 -11.99 3.36
N ILE A 143 8.07 -10.87 3.51
CA ILE A 143 8.29 -9.61 2.81
C ILE A 143 8.67 -8.59 3.89
N ASP A 144 9.96 -8.30 3.99
CA ASP A 144 10.49 -7.43 5.04
C ASP A 144 10.38 -5.96 4.61
N ILE A 145 9.37 -5.29 5.16
CA ILE A 145 9.08 -3.87 4.89
C ILE A 145 8.77 -3.11 6.18
N ASP A 146 9.15 -1.84 6.19
CA ASP A 146 8.88 -0.93 7.28
C ASP A 146 7.47 -0.33 7.23
N ASP A 147 7.00 0.20 8.35
CA ASP A 147 5.65 0.78 8.48
C ASP A 147 5.69 2.31 8.39
N VAL A 148 6.23 2.80 7.28
CA VAL A 148 6.46 4.22 7.02
C VAL A 148 5.90 4.60 5.65
N ASP A 149 5.51 5.85 5.47
CA ASP A 149 4.76 6.30 4.28
C ASP A 149 5.57 6.23 2.98
N ASP A 150 6.89 6.28 3.09
CA ASP A 150 7.88 6.18 2.00
C ASP A 150 8.28 4.74 1.67
N THR A 151 7.78 3.72 2.36
CA THR A 151 8.04 2.33 1.95
C THR A 151 7.31 2.02 0.65
N ASP A 152 8.01 1.47 -0.36
CA ASP A 152 7.37 0.94 -1.58
C ASP A 152 6.73 -0.43 -1.29
N LEU A 153 5.46 -0.40 -0.92
CA LEU A 153 4.62 -1.60 -0.81
C LEU A 153 4.09 -2.04 -2.18
N LEU A 154 3.88 -1.10 -3.10
CA LEU A 154 3.24 -1.33 -4.39
C LEU A 154 3.99 -2.39 -5.21
N ILE A 155 5.32 -2.33 -5.23
CA ILE A 155 6.20 -3.32 -5.89
C ILE A 155 5.98 -4.76 -5.36
N GLU A 156 5.61 -4.90 -4.08
CA GLU A 156 5.45 -6.18 -3.40
C GLU A 156 4.05 -6.80 -3.53
N LEU A 157 3.05 -5.98 -3.90
CA LEU A 157 1.65 -6.42 -3.96
C LEU A 157 1.42 -7.62 -4.89
N PRO A 158 1.98 -7.69 -6.12
CA PRO A 158 1.77 -8.86 -6.99
C PRO A 158 2.22 -10.16 -6.32
N ARG A 159 3.41 -10.16 -5.71
CA ARG A 159 3.98 -11.32 -5.03
C ARG A 159 3.15 -11.72 -3.82
N ALA A 160 2.74 -10.76 -3.00
CA ALA A 160 1.92 -10.98 -1.82
C ALA A 160 0.52 -11.53 -2.16
N VAL A 161 -0.15 -10.91 -3.14
CA VAL A 161 -1.50 -11.32 -3.59
C VAL A 161 -1.47 -12.72 -4.20
N LYS A 162 -0.44 -13.04 -5.00
CA LYS A 162 -0.25 -14.38 -5.58
C LYS A 162 -0.06 -15.45 -4.52
N PHE A 163 0.73 -15.16 -3.48
CA PHE A 163 0.90 -16.08 -2.35
C PHE A 163 -0.43 -16.35 -1.62
N ILE A 164 -1.22 -15.29 -1.36
CA ILE A 164 -2.52 -15.43 -0.70
C ILE A 164 -3.49 -16.24 -1.57
N ASP A 165 -3.61 -15.93 -2.86
CA ASP A 165 -4.50 -16.66 -3.77
C ASP A 165 -4.09 -18.12 -3.95
N GLY A 166 -2.79 -18.39 -4.08
CA GLY A 166 -2.23 -19.73 -4.15
C GLY A 166 -2.62 -20.58 -2.94
N GLY A 167 -2.41 -20.04 -1.72
CA GLY A 167 -2.74 -20.77 -0.49
C GLY A 167 -4.23 -21.04 -0.31
N LEU A 168 -5.08 -20.06 -0.61
CA LEU A 168 -6.55 -20.22 -0.53
C LEU A 168 -7.07 -21.22 -1.58
N ARG A 169 -6.49 -21.26 -2.78
CA ARG A 169 -6.84 -22.24 -3.82
C ARG A 169 -6.37 -23.64 -3.48
N ALA A 170 -5.16 -23.79 -2.94
CA ALA A 170 -4.65 -25.08 -2.47
C ALA A 170 -5.58 -25.67 -1.41
N GLY A 171 -6.01 -24.85 -0.43
CA GLY A 171 -6.98 -25.24 0.58
C GLY A 171 -8.32 -25.68 -0.04
N ARG A 172 -8.86 -24.91 -0.99
CA ARG A 172 -10.11 -25.26 -1.68
C ARG A 172 -10.00 -26.55 -2.49
N ALA A 173 -8.88 -26.78 -3.18
CA ALA A 173 -8.65 -27.99 -3.97
C ALA A 173 -8.64 -29.25 -3.07
N ILE A 174 -7.98 -29.17 -1.91
CA ILE A 174 -7.95 -30.26 -0.91
C ILE A 174 -9.36 -30.57 -0.40
N ALA A 175 -10.12 -29.54 -0.03
CA ALA A 175 -11.50 -29.70 0.43
C ALA A 175 -12.40 -30.33 -0.64
N THR A 176 -12.27 -29.91 -1.91
CA THR A 176 -13.06 -30.50 -3.02
C THR A 176 -12.71 -31.96 -3.28
N LYS A 177 -11.42 -32.35 -3.25
CA LYS A 177 -11.00 -33.75 -3.42
C LYS A 177 -11.55 -34.66 -2.31
N SER A 178 -11.52 -34.17 -1.07
CA SER A 178 -12.09 -34.87 0.08
C SER A 178 -13.60 -35.00 0.00
N ALA A 179 -14.32 -33.93 -0.36
CA ALA A 179 -15.76 -33.95 -0.55
C ALA A 179 -16.21 -34.88 -1.68
N LEU A 180 -15.39 -35.05 -2.73
CA LEU A 180 -15.63 -35.96 -3.85
C LEU A 180 -15.11 -37.39 -3.60
N GLY A 181 -14.50 -37.67 -2.44
CA GLY A 181 -13.94 -38.99 -2.12
C GLY A 181 -12.79 -39.42 -3.03
N ILE A 182 -12.13 -38.49 -3.73
CA ILE A 182 -11.02 -38.78 -4.64
C ILE A 182 -9.75 -38.95 -3.79
N LYS A 183 -9.36 -40.21 -3.55
CA LYS A 183 -8.08 -40.56 -2.94
C LYS A 183 -6.96 -40.39 -3.97
N THR A 184 -5.96 -39.56 -3.69
CA THR A 184 -4.74 -39.47 -4.50
C THR A 184 -3.95 -40.77 -4.42
N ILE A 185 -3.49 -41.27 -5.58
CA ILE A 185 -2.82 -42.56 -5.73
C ILE A 185 -1.43 -42.57 -5.04
N GLU A 186 -0.85 -41.40 -4.78
CA GLU A 186 0.52 -41.26 -4.24
C GLU A 186 0.68 -41.69 -2.77
N GLU A 187 -0.40 -41.83 -2.00
CA GLU A 187 -0.32 -42.30 -0.60
C GLU A 187 -0.56 -43.82 -0.44
N GLY A 188 -0.70 -44.55 -1.56
CA GLY A 188 -1.09 -45.96 -1.57
C GLY A 188 0.07 -46.98 -1.57
N LEU A 189 1.33 -46.57 -1.52
CA LEU A 189 2.47 -47.50 -1.70
C LEU A 189 3.37 -47.70 -0.47
N GLU A 190 3.09 -47.07 0.67
CA GLU A 190 3.83 -47.32 1.93
C GLU A 190 2.88 -47.45 3.13
N ALA A 191 1.95 -48.41 3.07
CA ALA A 191 1.25 -48.89 4.28
C ALA A 191 0.65 -50.29 4.04
N LEU A 192 1.50 -51.29 3.90
CA LEU A 192 1.15 -52.67 4.16
C LEU A 192 1.97 -53.14 5.36
N ASP A 193 1.46 -52.88 6.56
CA ASP A 193 1.62 -53.76 7.70
C ASP A 193 0.44 -53.61 8.65
N VAL A 194 0.03 -54.75 9.19
CA VAL A 194 -1.32 -55.11 9.62
C VAL A 194 -1.53 -54.92 11.13
N GLU A 195 -2.76 -54.55 11.50
CA GLU A 195 -3.43 -54.68 12.81
C GLU A 195 -3.06 -53.73 13.96
N SER A 196 -3.91 -52.72 14.21
CA SER A 196 -4.85 -52.78 15.35
C SER A 196 -5.88 -51.64 15.30
N SER A 197 -7.06 -51.99 15.76
CA SER A 197 -8.28 -51.19 15.85
C SER A 197 -8.13 -49.84 16.56
N SER A 198 -8.43 -48.76 15.86
CA SER A 198 -9.41 -47.78 16.34
C SER A 198 -10.02 -47.07 15.13
N ALA A 199 -11.34 -47.00 15.08
CA ALA A 199 -12.06 -46.28 14.04
C ALA A 199 -11.70 -44.78 14.12
N ALA A 200 -10.68 -44.38 13.35
CA ALA A 200 -10.45 -42.99 13.05
C ALA A 200 -11.67 -42.51 12.25
N LYS A 201 -12.56 -41.80 12.94
CA LYS A 201 -13.58 -40.94 12.32
C LYS A 201 -12.87 -40.16 11.21
N GLY A 202 -13.31 -40.35 9.96
CA GLY A 202 -12.76 -39.64 8.82
C GLY A 202 -12.75 -38.14 9.12
N SER A 203 -11.56 -37.57 9.22
CA SER A 203 -11.41 -36.13 9.28
C SER A 203 -11.87 -35.60 7.92
N GLU A 204 -13.01 -34.92 7.88
CA GLU A 204 -13.36 -34.06 6.74
C GLU A 204 -12.13 -33.19 6.42
N ALA A 205 -11.65 -33.20 5.17
CA ALA A 205 -10.50 -32.37 4.85
C ALA A 205 -10.95 -30.92 4.81
N VAL A 206 -10.62 -30.20 5.88
CA VAL A 206 -10.92 -28.78 6.02
C VAL A 206 -10.01 -28.01 5.07
N PRO A 207 -10.54 -27.07 4.27
CA PRO A 207 -9.72 -26.25 3.39
C PRO A 207 -8.70 -25.46 4.21
N GLY A 208 -7.43 -25.56 3.81
CA GLY A 208 -6.34 -24.81 4.44
C GLY A 208 -6.55 -23.29 4.35
N GLY A 209 -6.25 -22.59 5.45
CA GLY A 209 -6.34 -21.13 5.56
C GLY A 209 -5.00 -20.41 5.34
N VAL A 210 -5.08 -19.12 5.04
CA VAL A 210 -3.93 -18.21 4.89
C VAL A 210 -3.92 -17.18 6.01
N PHE A 211 -2.79 -17.02 6.69
CA PHE A 211 -2.60 -16.03 7.73
C PHE A 211 -1.62 -14.93 7.29
N VAL A 212 -2.08 -13.69 7.22
CA VAL A 212 -1.28 -12.50 6.89
C VAL A 212 -1.02 -11.69 8.15
N HIS A 213 0.25 -11.42 8.46
CA HIS A 213 0.58 -10.64 9.66
C HIS A 213 1.71 -9.65 9.43
N CYS A 214 1.79 -8.65 10.33
CA CYS A 214 2.93 -7.76 10.47
C CYS A 214 3.29 -7.67 11.96
N ALA A 215 3.86 -6.56 12.45
CA ALA A 215 4.10 -6.39 13.88
C ALA A 215 2.78 -6.31 14.68
N ALA A 216 1.94 -5.31 14.38
CA ALA A 216 0.72 -5.02 15.14
C ALA A 216 -0.57 -5.61 14.54
N GLY A 217 -0.55 -6.01 13.26
CA GLY A 217 -1.77 -6.37 12.54
C GLY A 217 -2.70 -5.17 12.33
N LYS A 218 -2.10 -4.02 11.97
CA LYS A 218 -2.75 -2.71 11.83
C LYS A 218 -2.62 -2.14 10.43
N SER A 219 -1.38 -2.02 9.94
CA SER A 219 -1.06 -1.30 8.70
C SER A 219 -0.57 -2.23 7.60
N ARG A 220 0.71 -2.61 7.55
CA ARG A 220 1.31 -3.47 6.49
C ARG A 220 0.48 -4.71 6.10
N SER A 221 0.10 -5.55 7.06
CA SER A 221 -0.68 -6.76 6.76
C SER A 221 -2.11 -6.45 6.30
N VAL A 222 -2.71 -5.37 6.82
CA VAL A 222 -4.04 -4.91 6.42
C VAL A 222 -3.99 -4.36 5.00
N ALA A 223 -2.95 -3.60 4.65
CA ALA A 223 -2.78 -3.05 3.31
C ALA A 223 -2.71 -4.16 2.26
N VAL A 224 -1.95 -5.22 2.52
CA VAL A 224 -1.88 -6.40 1.63
C VAL A 224 -3.21 -7.15 1.55
N VAL A 225 -3.92 -7.32 2.66
CA VAL A 225 -5.26 -7.94 2.65
C VAL A 225 -6.23 -7.11 1.80
N ILE A 226 -6.19 -5.78 1.92
CA ILE A 226 -6.99 -4.88 1.06
C ILE A 226 -6.61 -5.08 -0.41
N ALA A 227 -5.32 -5.11 -0.76
CA ALA A 227 -4.87 -5.35 -2.13
C ALA A 227 -5.42 -6.66 -2.70
N TYR A 228 -5.39 -7.74 -1.92
CA TYR A 228 -5.97 -9.03 -2.28
C TYR A 228 -7.49 -8.94 -2.50
N LEU A 229 -8.21 -8.29 -1.60
CA LEU A 229 -9.68 -8.12 -1.70
C LEU A 229 -10.08 -7.32 -2.93
N LEU A 230 -9.36 -6.23 -3.25
CA LEU A 230 -9.59 -5.40 -4.43
C LEU A 230 -9.34 -6.18 -5.73
N TRP A 231 -8.29 -7.01 -5.76
CA TRP A 231 -7.98 -7.85 -6.92
C TRP A 231 -8.97 -9.00 -7.10
N ARG A 232 -9.30 -9.73 -6.02
CA ARG A 232 -10.12 -10.95 -6.10
C ARG A 232 -11.61 -10.66 -6.21
N HIS A 233 -12.07 -9.63 -5.51
CA HIS A 233 -13.49 -9.30 -5.32
C HIS A 233 -13.81 -7.83 -5.66
N PRO A 234 -13.41 -7.31 -6.84
CA PRO A 234 -13.60 -5.89 -7.20
C PRO A 234 -15.07 -5.46 -7.15
N ASN A 235 -15.99 -6.36 -7.50
CA ASN A 235 -17.43 -6.10 -7.52
C ASN A 235 -18.04 -5.82 -6.14
N LEU A 236 -17.36 -6.17 -5.06
CA LEU A 236 -17.81 -5.87 -3.70
C LEU A 236 -17.59 -4.40 -3.32
N PHE A 237 -16.62 -3.74 -3.97
CA PHE A 237 -16.14 -2.43 -3.56
C PHE A 237 -16.31 -1.36 -4.64
N ASP A 238 -16.42 -1.75 -5.91
CA ASP A 238 -16.56 -0.80 -7.03
C ASP A 238 -17.89 -0.01 -6.93
N PRO A 239 -17.83 1.32 -6.73
CA PRO A 239 -19.02 2.16 -6.63
C PRO A 239 -19.89 2.15 -7.89
N ASN A 240 -19.33 1.93 -9.08
CA ASN A 240 -20.11 1.85 -10.31
C ASN A 240 -21.06 0.63 -10.29
N ILE A 241 -20.64 -0.44 -9.61
CA ILE A 241 -21.41 -1.69 -9.48
C ILE A 241 -22.34 -1.63 -8.26
N VAL A 242 -21.83 -1.20 -7.11
CA VAL A 242 -22.59 -1.15 -5.85
C VAL A 242 -23.65 -0.03 -5.89
N GLY A 243 -23.32 1.14 -6.43
CA GLY A 243 -24.23 2.28 -6.57
C GLY A 243 -25.43 1.97 -7.47
N SER A 244 -25.24 1.17 -8.53
CA SER A 244 -26.32 0.70 -9.40
C SER A 244 -27.33 -0.20 -8.68
N ARG A 245 -26.96 -0.84 -7.56
CA ARG A 245 -27.84 -1.75 -6.79
C ARG A 245 -28.67 -1.03 -5.73
N ASN A 246 -28.23 0.14 -5.25
CA ASN A 246 -28.82 0.85 -4.11
C ASN A 246 -29.62 2.10 -4.52
N GLY A 247 -30.15 2.14 -5.74
CA GLY A 247 -30.95 3.21 -6.36
C GLY A 247 -31.50 4.30 -5.42
N LYS A 248 -30.65 5.24 -5.03
CA LYS A 248 -31.04 6.53 -4.45
C LYS A 248 -30.56 7.61 -5.39
N LEU A 249 -31.53 8.32 -5.95
CA LEU A 249 -31.36 9.56 -6.69
C LEU A 249 -30.64 10.57 -5.78
N ASP A 250 -29.45 10.99 -6.18
CA ASP A 250 -28.92 12.31 -5.84
C ASP A 250 -28.76 13.09 -7.15
N ASP A 251 -29.12 14.37 -7.12
CA ASP A 251 -29.35 15.35 -8.21
C ASP A 251 -28.16 15.66 -9.14
N ALA A 252 -27.42 14.65 -9.62
CA ALA A 252 -26.41 14.80 -10.66
C ALA A 252 -27.00 14.41 -12.04
N PRO A 253 -26.78 15.20 -13.11
CA PRO A 253 -27.23 14.82 -14.44
C PRO A 253 -26.59 13.48 -14.83
N PRO A 254 -27.34 12.56 -15.45
CA PRO A 254 -26.83 11.24 -15.79
C PRO A 254 -25.78 11.38 -16.88
N SER A 255 -24.51 11.46 -16.51
CA SER A 255 -23.43 11.07 -17.41
C SER A 255 -23.52 9.55 -17.55
N ASN A 256 -23.98 9.09 -18.71
CA ASN A 256 -24.20 7.67 -19.02
C ASN A 256 -22.90 6.82 -19.07
N GLU A 257 -21.75 7.36 -18.64
CA GLU A 257 -20.46 6.68 -18.69
C GLU A 257 -19.97 6.30 -17.29
N PRO A 258 -19.42 5.08 -17.13
CA PRO A 258 -18.87 4.63 -15.85
C PRO A 258 -17.68 5.49 -15.43
N ARG A 259 -17.59 5.84 -14.14
CA ARG A 259 -16.45 6.59 -13.59
C ARG A 259 -15.17 5.79 -13.72
N SER A 260 -14.06 6.46 -14.04
CA SER A 260 -12.76 5.78 -14.16
C SER A 260 -12.29 5.25 -12.81
N ARG A 261 -11.40 4.25 -12.82
CA ARG A 261 -10.86 3.66 -11.58
C ARG A 261 -10.22 4.71 -10.67
N ARG A 262 -9.47 5.65 -11.26
CA ARG A 262 -8.88 6.80 -10.55
C ARG A 262 -9.92 7.61 -9.78
N GLN A 263 -11.10 7.87 -10.37
CA GLN A 263 -12.16 8.63 -9.71
C GLN A 263 -12.84 7.85 -8.58
N THR A 264 -12.90 6.52 -8.71
CA THR A 264 -13.52 5.64 -7.69
C THR A 264 -12.55 5.18 -6.61
N ALA A 265 -11.23 5.34 -6.79
CA ALA A 265 -10.20 4.69 -5.98
C ALA A 265 -10.40 4.90 -4.47
N HIS A 266 -10.60 6.15 -4.07
CA HIS A 266 -10.78 6.53 -2.66
C HIS A 266 -12.01 5.84 -2.02
N GLU A 267 -13.16 5.90 -2.68
CA GLU A 267 -14.41 5.28 -2.22
C GLU A 267 -14.26 3.75 -2.13
N THR A 268 -13.67 3.13 -3.15
CA THR A 268 -13.42 1.68 -3.22
C THR A 268 -12.51 1.22 -2.07
N LEU A 269 -11.41 1.93 -1.82
CA LEU A 269 -10.48 1.62 -0.74
C LEU A 269 -11.13 1.77 0.63
N HIS A 270 -11.88 2.86 0.83
CA HIS A 270 -12.56 3.10 2.10
C HIS A 270 -13.58 1.98 2.40
N ALA A 271 -14.30 1.51 1.39
CA ALA A 271 -15.20 0.36 1.51
C ALA A 271 -14.44 -0.93 1.87
N ALA A 272 -13.31 -1.20 1.22
CA ALA A 272 -12.47 -2.37 1.51
C ALA A 272 -11.85 -2.32 2.92
N LEU A 273 -11.38 -1.15 3.36
CA LEU A 273 -10.88 -0.94 4.72
C LEU A 273 -11.99 -1.16 5.76
N THR A 274 -13.17 -0.57 5.53
CA THR A 274 -14.34 -0.74 6.40
C THR A 274 -14.73 -2.22 6.50
N HIS A 275 -14.65 -2.96 5.40
CA HIS A 275 -14.90 -4.41 5.38
C HIS A 275 -13.94 -5.18 6.29
N VAL A 276 -12.64 -4.89 6.23
CA VAL A 276 -11.64 -5.49 7.14
C VAL A 276 -11.86 -5.06 8.59
N GLN A 277 -12.26 -3.81 8.82
CA GLN A 277 -12.51 -3.27 10.16
C GLN A 277 -13.67 -3.95 10.90
N ARG A 278 -14.58 -4.62 10.20
CA ARG A 278 -15.70 -5.38 10.81
C ARG A 278 -15.21 -6.47 11.76
N THR A 279 -14.14 -7.17 11.39
CA THR A 279 -13.53 -8.21 12.23
C THR A 279 -12.23 -7.76 12.88
N ARG A 280 -11.62 -6.67 12.37
CA ARG A 280 -10.37 -6.09 12.87
C ARG A 280 -10.49 -4.56 13.06
N PRO A 281 -11.16 -4.06 14.11
CA PRO A 281 -11.44 -2.61 14.26
C PRO A 281 -10.22 -1.68 14.35
N MET A 282 -9.03 -2.21 14.66
CA MET A 282 -7.78 -1.43 14.69
C MET A 282 -7.09 -1.32 13.32
N ALA A 283 -7.64 -1.94 12.28
CA ALA A 283 -7.10 -1.88 10.92
C ALA A 283 -7.09 -0.44 10.40
N GLU A 284 -5.90 0.04 10.07
CA GLU A 284 -5.64 1.43 9.65
C GLU A 284 -4.23 1.44 9.04
N PRO A 285 -4.11 1.17 7.73
CA PRO A 285 -2.89 1.41 6.96
C PRO A 285 -2.41 2.86 7.08
N ASN A 286 -1.11 3.07 6.94
CA ASN A 286 -0.55 4.42 6.87
C ASN A 286 -0.95 5.12 5.55
N ASP A 287 -0.75 6.44 5.49
CA ASP A 287 -1.22 7.26 4.38
C ASP A 287 -0.46 6.95 3.08
N GLY A 288 0.82 6.59 3.18
CA GLY A 288 1.63 6.15 2.04
C GLY A 288 1.10 4.87 1.40
N PHE A 289 0.73 3.87 2.21
CA PHE A 289 0.13 2.62 1.75
C PHE A 289 -1.27 2.83 1.20
N MET A 290 -2.08 3.70 1.80
CA MET A 290 -3.39 4.05 1.25
C MET A 290 -3.25 4.66 -0.14
N SER A 291 -2.34 5.61 -0.32
CA SER A 291 -2.06 6.23 -1.63
C SER A 291 -1.56 5.21 -2.66
N GLN A 292 -0.71 4.28 -2.24
CA GLN A 292 -0.23 3.18 -3.11
C GLN A 292 -1.34 2.19 -3.47
N LEU A 293 -2.29 1.92 -2.57
CA LEU A 293 -3.44 1.07 -2.85
C LEU A 293 -4.44 1.74 -3.81
N GLU A 294 -4.58 3.06 -3.77
CA GLU A 294 -5.36 3.80 -4.77
C GLU A 294 -4.73 3.65 -6.16
N LEU A 295 -3.39 3.75 -6.23
CA LEU A 295 -2.64 3.50 -7.45
C LEU A 295 -2.77 2.05 -7.91
N TRP A 296 -2.70 1.07 -7.00
CA TRP A 296 -2.95 -0.34 -7.30
C TRP A 296 -4.33 -0.57 -7.93
N TRP A 297 -5.37 0.09 -7.42
CA TRP A 297 -6.70 0.06 -8.00
C TRP A 297 -6.74 0.69 -9.39
N GLU A 298 -6.16 1.89 -9.56
CA GLU A 298 -6.06 2.61 -10.83
C GLU A 298 -5.36 1.78 -11.91
N MET A 299 -4.29 1.06 -11.52
CA MET A 299 -3.52 0.15 -12.38
C MET A 299 -4.27 -1.12 -12.80
N GLY A 300 -5.50 -1.35 -12.31
CA GLY A 300 -6.24 -2.57 -12.63
C GLY A 300 -5.91 -3.77 -11.73
N CYS A 301 -5.16 -3.57 -10.65
CA CYS A 301 -4.63 -4.61 -9.77
C CYS A 301 -3.77 -5.67 -10.50
N PRO A 302 -2.64 -5.27 -11.13
CA PRO A 302 -1.84 -6.18 -11.96
C PRO A 302 -1.05 -7.18 -11.11
N VAL A 303 -1.54 -8.42 -11.02
CA VAL A 303 -0.84 -9.53 -10.33
C VAL A 303 0.11 -10.28 -11.26
N GLU A 304 -0.15 -10.26 -12.56
CA GLU A 304 0.69 -10.85 -13.58
C GLU A 304 1.50 -9.76 -14.29
N GLY A 305 2.75 -10.10 -14.68
CA GLY A 305 3.66 -9.18 -15.36
C GLY A 305 4.61 -8.46 -14.41
N ASP A 306 5.42 -7.58 -15.00
CA ASP A 306 6.41 -6.77 -14.29
C ASP A 306 5.82 -5.39 -13.95
N ILE A 307 5.59 -5.15 -12.66
CA ILE A 307 5.01 -3.90 -12.18
C ILE A 307 5.93 -2.70 -12.44
N GLU A 308 7.25 -2.90 -12.52
CA GLU A 308 8.22 -1.86 -12.82
C GLU A 308 8.08 -1.30 -14.23
N GLN A 309 7.47 -2.08 -15.13
CA GLN A 309 7.19 -1.67 -16.50
C GLN A 309 5.85 -0.93 -16.63
N HIS A 310 5.03 -0.91 -15.58
CA HIS A 310 3.72 -0.28 -15.63
C HIS A 310 3.85 1.26 -15.69
N PRO A 311 3.26 1.97 -16.67
CA PRO A 311 3.46 3.41 -16.85
C PRO A 311 3.07 4.25 -15.62
N LEU A 312 1.98 3.87 -14.94
CA LEU A 312 1.54 4.55 -13.70
C LEU A 312 2.51 4.33 -12.53
N TYR A 313 3.09 3.13 -12.41
CA TYR A 313 4.09 2.83 -11.37
C TYR A 313 5.37 3.62 -11.65
N GLN A 314 5.86 3.62 -12.89
CA GLN A 314 7.03 4.40 -13.29
C GLN A 314 6.85 5.90 -13.04
N ARG A 315 5.65 6.44 -13.30
CA ARG A 315 5.32 7.83 -12.97
C ARG A 315 5.42 8.09 -11.47
N TRP A 316 4.82 7.23 -10.67
CA TRP A 316 4.83 7.36 -9.21
C TRP A 316 6.24 7.23 -8.64
N ALA A 317 7.00 6.20 -9.03
CA ALA A 317 8.38 5.99 -8.62
C ALA A 317 9.27 7.17 -9.03
N TYR A 318 9.06 7.72 -10.22
CA TYR A 318 9.76 8.92 -10.67
C TYR A 318 9.45 10.15 -9.81
N HIS A 319 8.19 10.40 -9.47
CA HIS A 319 7.81 11.52 -8.60
C HIS A 319 8.48 11.43 -7.23
N ARG A 320 8.59 10.22 -6.68
CA ARG A 320 9.30 9.97 -5.43
C ARG A 320 10.80 10.24 -5.55
N GLU A 321 11.44 9.72 -6.61
CA GLU A 321 12.85 9.98 -6.91
C GLU A 321 13.11 11.49 -7.02
N VAL A 322 12.21 12.24 -7.66
CA VAL A 322 12.29 13.71 -7.74
C VAL A 322 12.21 14.33 -6.35
N GLU A 323 11.25 13.96 -5.52
CA GLU A 323 11.08 14.52 -4.19
C GLU A 323 12.31 14.30 -3.31
N GLU A 324 12.89 13.09 -3.33
CA GLU A 324 14.11 12.74 -2.60
C GLU A 324 15.31 13.56 -3.05
N ASN A 325 15.53 13.70 -4.37
CA ASN A 325 16.62 14.51 -4.92
C ASN A 325 16.43 16.00 -4.60
N VAL A 326 15.20 16.49 -4.69
CA VAL A 326 14.87 17.88 -4.37
C VAL A 326 15.10 18.17 -2.89
N ALA A 327 14.80 17.22 -2.00
CA ALA A 327 15.06 17.34 -0.56
C ALA A 327 16.55 17.52 -0.25
N VAL A 328 17.44 16.89 -1.03
CA VAL A 328 18.91 17.11 -0.93
C VAL A 328 19.42 18.28 -1.79
N GLY A 329 18.52 19.04 -2.41
CA GLY A 329 18.86 20.23 -3.20
C GLY A 329 19.46 19.91 -4.57
N GLN A 330 19.12 18.75 -5.15
CA GLN A 330 19.60 18.31 -6.44
C GLN A 330 18.44 18.11 -7.42
N ALA A 331 18.72 18.29 -8.71
CA ALA A 331 17.81 17.87 -9.77
C ALA A 331 17.88 16.33 -9.91
N PRO A 332 16.77 15.65 -10.28
CA PRO A 332 16.77 14.21 -10.47
C PRO A 332 17.78 13.80 -11.56
N PRO A 333 18.59 12.74 -11.33
CA PRO A 333 19.61 12.31 -12.29
C PRO A 333 19.00 11.67 -13.55
N ARG A 334 17.86 11.00 -13.40
CA ARG A 334 17.11 10.39 -14.49
C ARG A 334 15.92 11.26 -14.83
N LEU A 335 15.76 11.66 -16.09
CA LEU A 335 14.61 12.44 -16.55
C LEU A 335 13.58 11.53 -17.23
N ARG A 336 12.31 11.66 -16.85
CA ARG A 336 11.18 10.99 -17.51
C ARG A 336 10.39 12.01 -18.32
N PHE A 337 10.15 11.71 -19.60
CA PHE A 337 9.40 12.57 -20.50
C PHE A 337 8.06 11.91 -20.89
N GLU A 338 6.96 12.62 -20.70
CA GLU A 338 5.60 12.08 -20.87
C GLU A 338 5.32 11.67 -22.32
N ASP A 339 5.77 12.47 -23.29
CA ASP A 339 5.58 12.24 -24.73
C ASP A 339 6.38 11.05 -25.27
N GLU A 340 7.51 10.70 -24.66
CA GLU A 340 8.30 9.52 -25.04
C GLU A 340 7.62 8.21 -24.62
N VAL A 341 6.83 8.25 -23.53
CA VAL A 341 6.06 7.09 -23.03
C VAL A 341 4.74 6.93 -23.80
N ALA A 342 4.05 8.04 -24.09
CA ALA A 342 2.78 8.02 -24.84
C ALA A 342 2.95 7.62 -26.33
N ALA A 343 4.16 7.71 -26.89
CA ALA A 343 4.43 7.25 -28.25
C ALA A 343 4.29 5.72 -28.43
N GLY A 344 4.21 4.94 -27.34
CA GLY A 344 4.06 3.48 -27.35
C GLY A 344 2.64 2.94 -27.19
N ASP A 345 1.68 3.74 -26.70
CA ASP A 345 0.30 3.30 -26.49
C ASP A 345 -0.70 4.38 -26.92
N LYS A 346 -1.49 4.08 -27.96
CA LYS A 346 -2.51 5.00 -28.50
C LYS A 346 -3.83 4.88 -27.72
N THR A 347 -3.76 4.91 -26.40
CA THR A 347 -4.94 5.08 -25.55
C THR A 347 -4.95 6.51 -25.03
N ASN A 348 -5.88 7.28 -25.58
CA ASN A 348 -6.00 8.72 -25.39
C ASN A 348 -6.62 9.01 -24.02
N GLU A 349 -5.82 8.96 -22.95
CA GLU A 349 -6.20 9.53 -21.65
C GLU A 349 -5.36 10.78 -21.38
N LEU A 350 -5.94 11.95 -21.69
CA LEU A 350 -5.40 13.26 -21.32
C LEU A 350 -5.44 13.42 -19.79
N GLY A 351 -4.41 12.87 -19.13
CA GLY A 351 -4.15 12.99 -17.70
C GLY A 351 -3.48 14.31 -17.29
N GLY A 352 -3.67 15.39 -18.05
CA GLY A 352 -3.25 16.72 -17.62
C GLY A 352 -4.17 17.21 -16.49
N LEU A 353 -3.60 17.66 -15.38
CA LEU A 353 -4.31 18.36 -14.30
C LEU A 353 -4.90 19.68 -14.86
N SER A 354 -6.00 19.59 -15.58
CA SER A 354 -6.77 20.75 -16.03
C SER A 354 -7.60 21.25 -14.84
N LEU A 355 -6.96 22.04 -13.97
CA LEU A 355 -7.65 22.96 -13.06
C LEU A 355 -8.37 24.00 -13.92
N ARG A 356 -9.52 23.60 -14.47
CA ARG A 356 -10.38 24.43 -15.33
C ARG A 356 -10.93 25.58 -14.52
N SER A 357 -10.31 26.75 -14.65
CA SER A 357 -10.94 28.02 -15.08
C SER A 357 -10.28 29.30 -14.53
N LEU A 358 -9.32 29.22 -13.59
CA LEU A 358 -8.71 30.43 -12.98
C LEU A 358 -7.17 30.48 -12.94
N CYS A 359 -6.42 29.40 -13.16
CA CYS A 359 -4.95 29.44 -13.15
C CYS A 359 -4.42 29.92 -14.53
N GLN A 360 -3.46 30.84 -14.54
CA GLN A 360 -2.80 31.39 -15.74
C GLN A 360 -1.71 30.46 -16.34
N HIS A 361 -1.48 29.31 -15.70
CA HIS A 361 -0.48 28.35 -16.08
C HIS A 361 -1.13 27.03 -16.50
N HIS A 362 -0.57 26.38 -17.52
CA HIS A 362 -0.74 24.96 -17.76
C HIS A 362 0.41 24.24 -17.07
N PHE A 363 0.10 23.40 -16.09
CA PHE A 363 1.08 22.50 -15.51
C PHE A 363 1.11 21.20 -16.30
N ILE A 364 2.30 20.77 -16.66
CA ILE A 364 2.54 19.58 -17.50
C ILE A 364 3.64 18.72 -16.87
N GLU A 365 3.78 17.48 -17.31
CA GLU A 365 5.00 16.71 -17.05
C GLU A 365 6.12 17.17 -18.00
N PRO A 366 7.40 16.85 -17.72
CA PRO A 366 8.49 17.12 -18.65
C PRO A 366 8.21 16.50 -20.02
N LEU A 367 8.51 17.25 -21.09
CA LEU A 367 8.38 16.79 -22.48
C LEU A 367 9.75 16.72 -23.15
N GLY A 368 9.92 15.84 -24.15
CA GLY A 368 11.21 15.55 -24.78
C GLY A 368 11.90 16.79 -25.36
N TRP A 369 11.14 17.81 -25.80
CA TRP A 369 11.71 19.08 -26.28
C TRP A 369 12.36 19.93 -25.17
N MET A 370 12.06 19.67 -23.90
CA MET A 370 12.67 20.36 -22.75
C MET A 370 14.04 19.78 -22.38
N ARG A 371 14.41 18.63 -22.96
CA ARG A 371 15.61 17.85 -22.62
C ARG A 371 16.89 18.69 -22.54
N SER A 372 17.15 19.52 -23.55
CA SER A 372 18.36 20.34 -23.62
C SER A 372 18.50 21.32 -22.44
N GLU A 373 17.39 21.69 -21.81
CA GLU A 373 17.38 22.55 -20.64
C GLU A 373 17.51 21.74 -19.35
N LEU A 374 16.79 20.63 -19.23
CA LEU A 374 16.73 19.83 -18.01
C LEU A 374 18.00 18.99 -17.77
N GLU A 375 18.69 18.56 -18.83
CA GLU A 375 19.97 17.83 -18.72
C GLU A 375 21.12 18.69 -18.18
N LYS A 376 20.92 20.01 -18.06
CA LYS A 376 21.86 20.90 -17.36
C LYS A 376 21.91 20.65 -15.85
N GLY A 377 20.89 19.99 -15.29
CA GLY A 377 20.83 19.66 -13.86
C GLY A 377 20.53 20.84 -12.95
N GLU A 378 19.98 21.94 -13.47
CA GLU A 378 19.58 23.10 -12.66
C GLU A 378 18.26 22.83 -11.91
N LEU A 379 18.13 23.40 -10.70
CA LEU A 379 16.92 23.23 -9.87
C LEU A 379 15.70 23.98 -10.39
N ASN A 380 15.91 25.07 -11.12
CA ASN A 380 14.86 25.86 -11.74
C ASN A 380 15.39 26.56 -13.00
N GLY A 381 14.49 26.95 -13.89
CA GLY A 381 14.90 27.59 -15.14
C GLY A 381 13.72 28.04 -16.00
N ARG A 382 14.03 28.58 -17.18
CA ARG A 382 13.04 29.08 -18.15
C ARG A 382 12.91 28.11 -19.32
N LEU A 383 11.67 27.85 -19.73
CA LEU A 383 11.37 27.04 -20.90
C LEU A 383 11.22 27.96 -22.11
N GLN A 384 11.99 27.69 -23.16
CA GLN A 384 11.98 28.45 -24.42
C GLN A 384 11.25 27.67 -25.51
N CYS A 385 10.65 28.38 -26.47
CA CYS A 385 10.02 27.76 -27.61
C CYS A 385 11.02 26.85 -28.35
N PRO A 386 10.67 25.58 -28.64
CA PRO A 386 11.60 24.64 -29.29
C PRO A 386 11.92 25.03 -30.74
N THR A 387 11.18 25.97 -31.33
CA THR A 387 11.47 26.46 -32.69
C THR A 387 12.76 27.31 -32.66
N PRO A 388 13.83 26.92 -33.37
CA PRO A 388 15.14 27.58 -33.25
C PRO A 388 15.16 29.07 -33.59
N ARG A 389 14.20 29.53 -34.42
CA ARG A 389 14.08 30.94 -34.82
C ARG A 389 13.23 31.79 -33.87
N CYS A 390 12.49 31.16 -32.97
CA CYS A 390 11.58 31.86 -32.06
C CYS A 390 12.29 32.28 -30.78
N GLY A 391 12.87 31.31 -30.04
CA GLY A 391 13.57 31.56 -28.78
C GLY A 391 12.74 32.23 -27.67
N ALA A 392 11.43 32.43 -27.87
CA ALA A 392 10.56 33.11 -26.91
C ALA A 392 10.38 32.25 -25.65
N GLY A 393 10.40 32.88 -24.47
CA GLY A 393 10.07 32.21 -23.22
C GLY A 393 8.60 31.81 -23.17
N VAL A 394 8.32 30.51 -23.22
CA VAL A 394 6.96 29.94 -23.18
C VAL A 394 6.54 29.54 -21.77
N GLY A 395 7.51 29.35 -20.87
CA GLY A 395 7.25 28.81 -19.54
C GLY A 395 8.44 28.86 -18.60
N ARG A 396 8.30 28.16 -17.48
CA ARG A 396 9.35 27.95 -16.48
C ARG A 396 9.17 26.61 -15.78
N TYR A 397 10.26 26.09 -15.22
CA TYR A 397 10.23 24.92 -14.35
C TYR A 397 10.88 25.23 -13.00
N ASP A 398 10.43 24.54 -11.97
CA ASP A 398 11.06 24.49 -10.65
C ASP A 398 10.84 23.10 -10.05
N TRP A 399 11.93 22.38 -9.77
CA TRP A 399 11.86 21.04 -9.18
C TRP A 399 11.35 21.09 -7.73
N LYS A 400 11.58 22.18 -6.99
CA LYS A 400 10.98 22.41 -5.65
C LYS A 400 9.50 22.74 -5.71
N GLY A 401 9.01 23.08 -6.90
CA GLY A 401 7.66 23.53 -7.10
C GLY A 401 7.44 24.99 -6.73
N PHE A 402 6.26 25.50 -7.08
CA PHE A 402 5.86 26.86 -6.72
C PHE A 402 4.33 26.98 -6.65
N LYS A 403 3.87 28.02 -5.96
CA LYS A 403 2.44 28.35 -5.84
C LYS A 403 1.91 29.05 -7.10
N CYS A 404 0.86 28.50 -7.75
CA CYS A 404 0.15 29.19 -8.85
C CYS A 404 -0.62 30.40 -8.29
N SER A 405 -0.93 31.37 -9.16
CA SER A 405 -1.86 32.47 -8.89
C SER A 405 -3.26 32.01 -8.45
N CYS A 406 -3.67 30.77 -8.76
CA CYS A 406 -4.91 30.18 -8.22
C CYS A 406 -4.80 29.68 -6.77
N GLY A 407 -3.62 29.74 -6.17
CA GLY A 407 -3.37 29.30 -4.79
C GLY A 407 -2.89 27.86 -4.65
N ALA A 408 -2.96 27.04 -5.70
CA ALA A 408 -2.47 25.65 -5.69
C ALA A 408 -0.94 25.61 -5.62
N TRP A 409 -0.40 24.75 -4.76
CA TRP A 409 1.01 24.38 -4.74
C TRP A 409 1.22 23.18 -5.67
N VAL A 410 2.21 23.25 -6.56
CA VAL A 410 2.52 22.17 -7.51
C VAL A 410 4.00 21.84 -7.38
N THR A 411 4.34 20.57 -7.18
CA THR A 411 5.73 20.05 -7.10
C THR A 411 5.82 18.66 -7.76
N PRO A 412 6.80 18.42 -8.64
CA PRO A 412 7.61 19.42 -9.33
C PRO A 412 6.73 20.29 -10.25
N ALA A 413 7.13 21.54 -10.49
CA ALA A 413 6.32 22.49 -11.25
C ALA A 413 6.93 22.78 -12.62
N PHE A 414 6.40 22.17 -13.69
CA PHE A 414 6.65 22.59 -15.06
C PHE A 414 5.43 23.36 -15.56
N SER A 415 5.62 24.62 -15.92
CA SER A 415 4.50 25.49 -16.29
C SER A 415 4.70 26.16 -17.64
N LEU A 416 3.67 26.12 -18.47
CA LEU A 416 3.52 26.93 -19.67
C LEU A 416 2.55 28.07 -19.39
N GLN A 417 2.89 29.28 -19.85
CA GLN A 417 2.04 30.45 -19.65
C GLN A 417 0.89 30.45 -20.67
N LYS A 418 -0.37 30.52 -20.21
CA LYS A 418 -1.55 30.60 -21.08
C LYS A 418 -1.51 31.72 -22.11
N GLY A 419 -0.89 32.85 -21.76
CA GLY A 419 -0.73 33.97 -22.68
C GLY A 419 0.36 33.77 -23.76
N ARG A 420 1.08 32.65 -23.74
CA ARG A 420 2.19 32.34 -24.65
C ARG A 420 1.94 31.09 -25.50
N VAL A 421 0.89 30.32 -25.20
CA VAL A 421 0.56 29.06 -25.88
C VAL A 421 -0.96 28.97 -26.08
N ASP A 422 -1.37 28.40 -27.20
CA ASP A 422 -2.79 28.17 -27.53
C ASP A 422 -3.13 26.68 -27.43
N ASP A 423 -4.33 26.38 -26.93
CA ASP A 423 -4.87 25.02 -26.90
C ASP A 423 -5.38 24.62 -28.30
N VAL A 424 -4.84 23.55 -28.88
CA VAL A 424 -5.30 23.00 -30.17
C VAL A 424 -6.00 21.67 -29.94
N VAL A 425 -7.29 21.61 -30.25
CA VAL A 425 -8.06 20.36 -30.22
C VAL A 425 -7.76 19.55 -31.47
N VAL A 426 -6.90 18.53 -31.34
CA VAL A 426 -6.63 17.58 -32.41
C VAL A 426 -7.79 16.59 -32.50
N ARG A 427 -8.74 16.85 -33.41
CA ARG A 427 -9.76 15.85 -33.76
C ARG A 427 -9.08 14.77 -34.61
N SER A 428 -9.08 13.53 -34.14
CA SER A 428 -8.68 12.39 -34.96
C SER A 428 -9.52 12.39 -36.26
N PRO A 429 -8.93 12.13 -37.44
CA PRO A 429 -9.70 12.07 -38.66
C PRO A 429 -10.73 10.95 -38.53
N ALA A 430 -12.01 11.32 -38.48
CA ALA A 430 -13.09 10.37 -38.54
C ALA A 430 -12.96 9.59 -39.84
N THR A 431 -12.86 8.26 -39.75
CA THR A 431 -12.98 7.34 -40.88
C THR A 431 -14.38 7.47 -41.47
N THR A 432 -14.61 8.51 -42.26
CA THR A 432 -15.86 8.75 -42.96
C THR A 432 -15.60 8.50 -44.44
N THR A 433 -15.94 7.28 -44.86
CA THR A 433 -16.13 6.92 -46.27
C THR A 433 -17.32 7.72 -46.81
N SER A 434 -17.09 8.97 -47.20
CA SER A 434 -18.01 9.67 -48.10
C SER A 434 -17.27 10.71 -48.94
N ASP A 435 -17.43 10.60 -50.26
CA ASP A 435 -16.81 11.45 -51.29
C ASP A 435 -17.17 12.94 -51.21
N ALA A 436 -18.03 13.35 -50.26
CA ALA A 436 -18.43 14.74 -50.05
C ALA A 436 -17.34 15.61 -49.38
N ALA A 437 -16.41 15.02 -48.62
CA ALA A 437 -15.38 15.76 -47.89
C ALA A 437 -14.19 16.23 -48.76
N ARG A 438 -14.08 15.73 -49.99
CA ARG A 438 -12.91 15.99 -50.87
C ARG A 438 -12.92 17.39 -51.51
N LYS A 439 -13.97 18.19 -51.32
CA LYS A 439 -14.08 19.57 -51.86
C LYS A 439 -13.67 20.68 -50.89
N GLN A 440 -13.38 20.38 -49.61
CA GLN A 440 -12.90 21.38 -48.65
C GLN A 440 -11.36 21.48 -48.54
N SER A 441 -10.61 20.61 -49.21
CA SER A 441 -9.13 20.61 -49.18
C SER A 441 -8.46 21.51 -50.22
N LEU A 442 -9.21 22.34 -50.95
CA LEU A 442 -8.67 23.33 -51.88
C LEU A 442 -9.26 24.70 -51.50
N GLY A 443 -8.48 25.49 -50.78
CA GLY A 443 -8.88 26.76 -50.14
C GLY A 443 -9.46 27.82 -51.09
N ILE A 444 -10.75 27.70 -51.39
CA ILE A 444 -11.53 28.75 -52.05
C ILE A 444 -12.37 29.45 -50.98
N ARG A 445 -12.06 30.73 -50.75
CA ARG A 445 -12.73 31.62 -49.79
C ARG A 445 -14.11 32.01 -50.35
N MET A 446 -15.20 31.66 -49.66
CA MET A 446 -16.54 32.17 -50.02
C MET A 446 -16.72 33.62 -49.50
N PRO A 447 -17.40 34.49 -50.26
CA PRO A 447 -17.66 35.87 -49.86
C PRO A 447 -18.82 35.97 -48.86
N PRO A 448 -18.89 37.04 -48.05
CA PRO A 448 -19.85 37.12 -46.96
C PRO A 448 -21.22 37.66 -47.41
N GLY A 449 -22.26 36.93 -47.04
CA GLY A 449 -23.57 37.48 -46.67
C GLY A 449 -24.70 37.24 -47.65
N VAL A 450 -25.71 36.47 -47.23
CA VAL A 450 -27.10 36.94 -47.11
C VAL A 450 -27.71 36.25 -45.88
N ARG A 451 -28.34 37.06 -45.02
CA ARG A 451 -29.12 36.64 -43.85
C ARG A 451 -30.34 35.82 -44.31
N GLU A 452 -30.51 34.61 -43.79
CA GLU A 452 -31.83 33.96 -43.84
C GLU A 452 -32.59 34.24 -42.56
N VAL A 453 -33.75 34.87 -42.77
CA VAL A 453 -34.82 35.14 -41.84
C VAL A 453 -35.66 33.87 -41.73
N ASN A 454 -36.15 33.60 -40.50
CA ASN A 454 -37.20 32.66 -40.10
C ASN A 454 -38.06 32.02 -41.20
N LEU A 455 -38.28 30.71 -41.07
CA LEU A 455 -39.60 30.12 -40.84
C LEU A 455 -39.46 28.78 -40.11
#